data_AF-A0A7Y1ZBF8-F1
#
_entry.id   AF-A0A7Y1ZBF8-F1
#
_cell.length_a   1.000
_cell.length_b   1.000
_cell.length_c   1.000
_cell.angle_alpha   90.00
_cell.angle_beta   90.00
_cell.angle_gamma   90.00
#
_symmetry.space_group_name_H-M   'P 1'
#
loop_
_entity.id
_entity.type
_entity.pdbx_description
1 polymer ?
#
loop_
_entity_poly.entity_id
_entity_poly.type
_entity_poly.pdbx_seq_one_letter_code
_entity_poly.pdbx_strand_id
1 'polypeptide(L)'
;MDTDIAAIYFYKGVVVVEAHEGVTLSFTTGFTILLHGLRITGFSPFIYIANRVNSYSVSPTDYKYLNKINPLKGIAIVSDSESARNNAELEKNFCTKPLEIFENMEDAHEWAIGLLDEQNYFI
;
A
#
# COMPACT_ATOMS: atom_id res chain seq x y z
N MET A 1 -1.02 -13.97 -4.52
CA MET A 1 0.20 -14.63 -4.05
C MET A 1 0.16 -14.62 -2.55
N ASP A 2 0.31 -15.78 -1.94
CA ASP A 2 0.27 -15.92 -0.49
C ASP A 2 1.69 -16.21 0.03
N THR A 3 2.03 -15.65 1.19
CA THR A 3 3.35 -15.72 1.83
C THR A 3 3.19 -15.87 3.33
N ASP A 4 4.25 -16.22 4.05
CA ASP A 4 4.16 -16.38 5.51
C ASP A 4 3.70 -15.10 6.25
N ILE A 5 3.86 -13.92 5.62
CA ILE A 5 3.57 -12.62 6.25
C ILE A 5 2.33 -11.90 5.70
N ALA A 6 1.88 -12.22 4.48
CA ALA A 6 0.79 -11.51 3.83
C ALA A 6 0.24 -12.24 2.59
N ALA A 7 -1.05 -12.05 2.35
CA ALA A 7 -1.70 -12.28 1.07
C ALA A 7 -1.64 -11.02 0.21
N ILE A 8 -1.28 -11.19 -1.07
CA ILE A 8 -1.04 -10.09 -2.00
C ILE A 8 -1.77 -10.32 -3.32
N TYR A 9 -2.47 -9.30 -3.76
CA TYR A 9 -3.31 -9.32 -4.96
C TYR A 9 -2.80 -8.28 -5.95
N PHE A 10 -2.63 -8.71 -7.19
CA PHE A 10 -2.11 -7.88 -8.26
C PHE A 10 -3.23 -7.58 -9.26
N TYR A 11 -3.51 -6.30 -9.42
CA TYR A 11 -4.42 -5.75 -10.43
C TYR A 11 -3.63 -4.80 -11.32
N LYS A 12 -4.22 -4.42 -12.46
CA LYS A 12 -3.60 -3.42 -13.34
C LYS A 12 -3.50 -2.08 -12.60
N GLY A 13 -2.28 -1.65 -12.31
CA GLY A 13 -2.02 -0.38 -11.60
C GLY A 13 -2.31 -0.39 -10.10
N VAL A 14 -2.78 -1.50 -9.51
CA VAL A 14 -3.09 -1.56 -8.07
C VAL A 14 -2.54 -2.85 -7.48
N VAL A 15 -1.87 -2.73 -6.33
CA VAL A 15 -1.39 -3.86 -5.53
C VAL A 15 -2.06 -3.79 -4.17
N VAL A 16 -2.87 -4.80 -3.83
CA VAL A 16 -3.54 -4.89 -2.53
C VAL A 16 -2.79 -5.89 -1.66
N VAL A 17 -2.55 -5.52 -0.40
CA VAL A 17 -1.85 -6.36 0.57
C VAL A 17 -2.63 -6.48 1.86
N GLU A 18 -2.83 -7.72 2.28
CA GLU A 18 -3.46 -8.13 3.52
C GLU A 18 -2.42 -8.84 4.37
N ALA A 19 -1.88 -8.14 5.37
CA ALA A 19 -0.93 -8.75 6.30
C ALA A 19 -1.64 -9.80 7.17
N HIS A 20 -0.95 -10.89 7.49
CA HIS A 20 -1.48 -11.92 8.37
C HIS A 20 -1.56 -11.44 9.82
N GLU A 21 -2.51 -11.96 10.58
CA GLU A 21 -2.73 -11.62 11.98
C GLU A 21 -1.45 -11.82 12.82
N GLY A 22 -1.14 -10.85 13.67
CA GLY A 22 -0.04 -10.90 14.63
C GLY A 22 1.36 -10.73 14.03
N VAL A 23 1.49 -10.56 12.71
CA VAL A 23 2.81 -10.34 12.09
C VAL A 23 3.31 -8.91 12.32
N THR A 24 4.62 -8.74 12.19
CA THR A 24 5.22 -7.41 12.04
C THR A 24 5.57 -7.22 10.57
N LEU A 25 4.78 -6.40 9.87
CA LEU A 25 5.02 -6.09 8.48
C LEU A 25 6.17 -5.08 8.39
N SER A 26 7.30 -5.54 7.86
CA SER A 26 8.41 -4.66 7.50
C SER A 26 8.42 -4.42 6.00
N PHE A 27 8.45 -3.14 5.59
CA PHE A 27 8.64 -2.78 4.19
C PHE A 27 10.09 -3.00 3.73
N THR A 28 10.97 -3.58 4.53
CA THR A 28 12.26 -4.09 4.04
C THR A 28 12.10 -5.46 3.38
N THR A 29 11.28 -6.34 3.96
CA THR A 29 11.03 -7.71 3.47
C THR A 29 9.82 -7.79 2.54
N GLY A 30 8.73 -7.09 2.88
CA GLY A 30 7.55 -6.96 2.01
C GLY A 30 7.85 -6.26 0.68
N PHE A 31 8.93 -5.49 0.63
CA PHE A 31 9.43 -4.80 -0.57
C PHE A 31 10.01 -5.74 -1.62
N THR A 32 10.74 -6.79 -1.23
CA THR A 32 11.19 -7.82 -2.18
C THR A 32 10.00 -8.43 -2.89
N ILE A 33 8.94 -8.67 -2.13
CA ILE A 33 7.71 -9.25 -2.64
C ILE A 33 6.97 -8.27 -3.58
N LEU A 34 6.86 -6.99 -3.19
CA LEU A 34 6.25 -5.94 -4.02
C LEU A 34 7.02 -5.77 -5.34
N LEU A 35 8.36 -5.75 -5.30
CA LEU A 35 9.22 -5.65 -6.48
C LEU A 35 9.09 -6.89 -7.39
N HIS A 36 8.99 -8.08 -6.82
CA HIS A 36 8.73 -9.30 -7.59
C HIS A 36 7.40 -9.22 -8.34
N GLY A 37 6.36 -8.71 -7.68
CA GLY A 37 5.07 -8.44 -8.29
C GLY A 37 5.14 -7.43 -9.44
N LEU A 38 5.82 -6.31 -9.23
CA LEU A 38 5.99 -5.24 -10.23
C LEU A 38 6.77 -5.68 -11.46
N ARG A 39 7.73 -6.60 -11.29
CA ARG A 39 8.46 -7.20 -12.40
C ARG A 39 7.55 -8.04 -13.30
N ILE A 40 6.52 -8.67 -12.73
CA ILE A 40 5.54 -9.47 -13.47
C ILE A 40 4.55 -8.55 -14.22
N THR A 41 4.17 -7.41 -13.63
CA THR A 41 3.18 -6.48 -14.21
C THR A 41 3.77 -5.40 -15.12
N GLY A 42 5.10 -5.32 -15.25
CA GLY A 42 5.77 -4.48 -16.26
C GLY A 42 6.17 -3.07 -15.80
N PHE A 43 6.54 -2.87 -14.53
CA PHE A 43 7.06 -1.60 -13.99
C PHE A 43 6.21 -0.35 -14.34
N SER A 44 4.90 -0.51 -14.46
CA SER A 44 3.98 0.61 -14.68
C SER A 44 3.69 1.35 -13.36
N PRO A 45 3.29 2.63 -13.42
CA PRO A 45 2.75 3.33 -12.27
C PRO A 45 1.69 2.50 -11.55
N PHE A 46 1.77 2.44 -10.23
CA PHE A 46 0.83 1.68 -9.43
C PHE A 46 0.56 2.32 -8.06
N ILE A 47 -0.56 1.94 -7.47
CA ILE A 47 -0.97 2.27 -6.11
C ILE A 47 -0.84 1.03 -5.23
N TYR A 48 -0.33 1.23 -4.01
CA TYR A 48 -0.31 0.20 -2.98
C TYR A 48 -1.49 0.42 -2.03
N ILE A 49 -2.30 -0.61 -1.80
CA ILE A 49 -3.41 -0.59 -0.85
C ILE A 49 -3.08 -1.55 0.29
N ALA A 50 -2.87 -1.03 1.49
CA ALA A 50 -2.80 -1.81 2.72
C ALA A 50 -4.22 -2.08 3.22
N ASN A 51 -4.77 -3.26 2.92
CA ASN A 51 -6.08 -3.69 3.40
C ASN A 51 -5.93 -4.32 4.80
N ARG A 52 -6.13 -3.53 5.85
CA ARG A 52 -5.88 -3.91 7.25
C ARG A 52 -7.07 -4.63 7.87
N VAL A 53 -7.45 -5.77 7.28
CA VAL A 53 -8.52 -6.64 7.80
C VAL A 53 -8.10 -7.45 9.04
N ASN A 54 -6.80 -7.53 9.32
CA ASN A 54 -6.21 -8.22 10.46
C ASN A 54 -5.46 -7.23 11.37
N SER A 55 -5.25 -7.59 12.63
CA SER A 55 -4.35 -6.86 13.53
C SER A 55 -2.90 -7.24 13.26
N TYR A 56 -2.06 -6.26 12.97
CA TYR A 56 -0.64 -6.44 12.75
C TYR A 56 0.12 -5.15 13.06
N SER A 57 1.43 -5.24 13.20
CA SER A 57 2.29 -4.08 13.48
C SER A 57 3.05 -3.64 12.23
N VAL A 58 3.19 -2.32 12.07
CA VAL A 58 4.04 -1.69 11.05
C VAL A 58 5.01 -0.76 11.76
N SER A 59 6.28 -0.75 11.32
CA SER A 59 7.24 0.27 11.72
C SER A 59 7.04 1.54 10.88
N PRO A 60 6.69 2.70 11.46
CA PRO A 60 6.51 3.93 10.67
C PRO A 60 7.77 4.35 9.93
N THR A 61 8.95 3.99 10.45
CA THR A 61 10.23 4.29 9.79
C THR A 61 10.46 3.49 8.52
N ASP A 62 9.70 2.43 8.26
CA ASP A 62 9.84 1.59 7.07
C ASP A 62 9.21 2.25 5.82
N TYR A 63 8.37 3.29 5.98
CA TYR A 63 7.83 4.07 4.84
C TYR A 63 8.94 4.68 3.97
N LYS A 64 10.12 4.94 4.54
CA LYS A 64 11.30 5.38 3.78
C LYS A 64 11.69 4.44 2.63
N TYR A 65 11.35 3.15 2.72
CA TYR A 65 11.60 2.18 1.65
C TYR A 65 10.58 2.31 0.54
N LEU A 66 9.30 2.51 0.88
CA LEU A 66 8.23 2.78 -0.09
C LEU A 66 8.47 4.11 -0.84
N ASN A 67 8.96 5.13 -0.14
CA ASN A 67 9.28 6.43 -0.72
C ASN A 67 10.30 6.33 -1.88
N LYS A 68 11.18 5.31 -1.87
CA LYS A 68 12.20 5.08 -2.91
C LYS A 68 11.68 4.38 -4.16
N ILE A 69 10.42 3.93 -4.17
CA ILE A 69 9.84 3.21 -5.29
C ILE A 69 9.25 4.23 -6.27
N ASN A 70 9.97 4.55 -7.34
CA ASN A 70 9.49 5.48 -8.37
C ASN A 70 8.14 5.10 -9.00
N PRO A 71 7.87 3.82 -9.35
CA PRO A 71 6.57 3.46 -9.92
C PRO A 71 5.42 3.48 -8.90
N LEU A 72 5.71 3.49 -7.59
CA LEU A 72 4.68 3.65 -6.57
C LEU A 72 4.21 5.10 -6.53
N LYS A 73 2.95 5.36 -6.89
CA LYS A 73 2.41 6.71 -6.99
C LYS A 73 1.64 7.16 -5.75
N GLY A 74 1.11 6.22 -4.98
CA GLY A 74 0.39 6.51 -3.74
C GLY A 74 0.16 5.27 -2.90
N ILE A 75 -0.23 5.50 -1.66
CA ILE A 75 -0.55 4.49 -0.67
C ILE A 75 -1.96 4.73 -0.14
N ALA A 76 -2.84 3.74 -0.25
CA ALA A 76 -4.09 3.74 0.48
C ALA A 76 -3.98 2.82 1.68
N ILE A 77 -4.55 3.22 2.81
CA ILE A 77 -4.73 2.36 3.99
C ILE A 77 -6.22 2.19 4.19
N VAL A 78 -6.69 0.94 4.16
CA VAL A 78 -8.10 0.60 4.37
C VAL A 78 -8.21 -0.12 5.71
N SER A 79 -9.09 0.36 6.58
CA SER A 79 -9.32 -0.24 7.89
C SER A 79 -10.69 0.17 8.39
N ASP A 80 -11.49 -0.79 8.88
CA ASP A 80 -12.77 -0.55 9.56
C ASP A 80 -12.57 -0.09 11.02
N SER A 81 -11.42 -0.38 11.62
CA SER A 81 -11.03 0.08 12.96
C SER A 81 -10.60 1.55 12.98
N GLU A 82 -11.35 2.37 13.73
CA GLU A 82 -11.04 3.79 13.97
C GLU A 82 -9.66 3.99 14.63
N SER A 83 -9.30 3.12 15.57
CA SER A 83 -8.00 3.21 16.25
C SER A 83 -6.84 2.93 15.30
N ALA A 84 -7.01 1.98 14.37
CA ALA A 84 -6.02 1.71 13.34
C ALA A 84 -5.92 2.86 12.33
N ARG A 85 -7.04 3.52 11.99
CA ARG A 85 -7.03 4.75 11.17
C ARG A 85 -6.32 5.91 11.86
N ASN A 86 -6.58 6.14 13.15
CA ASN A 86 -5.90 7.17 13.95
C ASN A 86 -4.39 6.92 14.04
N ASN A 87 -3.96 5.67 14.17
CA ASN A 87 -2.54 5.31 14.13
C ASN A 87 -1.94 5.59 12.74
N ALA A 88 -2.67 5.26 11.67
CA ALA A 88 -2.24 5.51 10.30
C ALA A 88 -2.11 7.02 9.98
N GLU A 89 -2.92 7.89 10.59
CA GLU A 89 -2.76 9.35 10.47
C GLU A 89 -1.40 9.82 11.00
N LEU A 90 -0.88 9.19 12.06
CA LEU A 90 0.48 9.46 12.53
C LEU A 90 1.54 8.95 11.55
N GLU A 91 1.29 7.80 10.90
CA GLU A 91 2.17 7.20 9.89
C GLU A 91 2.36 8.11 8.66
N LYS A 92 1.36 8.94 8.29
CA LYS A 92 1.43 9.88 7.16
C LYS A 92 2.69 10.76 7.20
N ASN A 93 3.14 11.15 8.39
CA ASN A 93 4.34 11.99 8.57
C ASN A 93 5.65 11.34 8.11
N PHE A 94 5.67 10.01 7.95
CA PHE A 94 6.84 9.25 7.49
C PHE A 94 6.78 8.92 5.99
N CYS A 95 5.65 9.20 5.34
CA CYS A 95 5.45 8.99 3.91
C CYS A 95 5.65 10.29 3.14
N THR A 96 6.42 10.27 2.06
CA THR A 96 6.59 11.42 1.17
C THR A 96 5.74 11.32 -0.10
N LYS A 97 5.07 10.19 -0.29
CA LYS A 97 4.12 9.96 -1.39
C LYS A 97 2.70 10.25 -0.90
N PRO A 98 1.76 10.58 -1.80
CA PRO A 98 0.34 10.62 -1.48
C PRO A 98 -0.07 9.41 -0.66
N LEU A 99 -0.62 9.65 0.53
CA LEU A 99 -1.11 8.62 1.43
C LEU A 99 -2.49 9.03 1.91
N GLU A 100 -3.48 8.18 1.68
CA GLU A 100 -4.84 8.39 2.20
C GLU A 100 -5.38 7.18 2.94
N ILE A 101 -6.31 7.44 3.85
CA ILE A 101 -6.88 6.46 4.77
C ILE A 101 -8.38 6.39 4.52
N PHE A 102 -8.90 5.18 4.37
CA PHE A 102 -10.29 4.91 4.01
C PHE A 102 -10.90 3.88 4.96
N GLU A 103 -12.23 3.92 5.07
CA GLU A 103 -12.99 2.94 5.85
C GLU A 103 -13.33 1.69 5.04
N ASN A 104 -13.38 1.81 3.71
CA ASN A 104 -13.76 0.73 2.80
C ASN A 104 -12.86 0.68 1.55
N MET A 105 -12.87 -0.47 0.89
CA MET A 105 -12.07 -0.73 -0.30
C MET A 105 -12.57 0.00 -1.56
N GLU A 106 -13.85 0.36 -1.60
CA GLU A 106 -14.46 1.03 -2.75
C GLU A 106 -13.90 2.45 -2.91
N ASP A 107 -13.96 3.26 -1.85
CA ASP A 107 -13.42 4.61 -1.83
C ASP A 107 -11.90 4.62 -2.09
N ALA A 108 -11.19 3.67 -1.49
CA ALA A 108 -9.74 3.52 -1.69
C ALA A 108 -9.40 3.19 -3.15
N HIS A 109 -10.22 2.36 -3.78
CA HIS A 109 -10.07 2.02 -5.19
C HIS A 109 -10.36 3.23 -6.09
N GLU A 110 -11.45 3.97 -5.84
CA GLU A 110 -11.78 5.17 -6.61
C GLU A 110 -10.65 6.22 -6.54
N TRP A 111 -10.12 6.47 -5.34
CA TRP A 111 -8.97 7.35 -5.16
C TRP A 111 -7.73 6.83 -5.90
N ALA A 112 -7.45 5.53 -5.83
CA ALA A 112 -6.31 4.93 -6.50
C ALA A 112 -6.38 5.11 -8.02
N ILE A 113 -7.55 4.92 -8.63
CA ILE A 113 -7.76 5.12 -10.06
C ILE A 113 -7.59 6.59 -10.43
N GLY A 114 -8.20 7.51 -9.67
CA GLY A 114 -8.06 8.95 -9.91
C GLY A 114 -6.59 9.39 -9.90
N LEU A 115 -5.81 8.91 -8.93
CA LEU A 115 -4.38 9.23 -8.83
C LEU A 115 -3.55 8.64 -9.98
N LEU A 116 -3.93 7.48 -10.52
CA LEU A 116 -3.26 6.90 -11.70
C LEU A 116 -3.61 7.65 -12.98
N ASP A 117 -4.86 8.08 -13.14
CA ASP A 117 -5.31 8.82 -14.31
C ASP A 117 -4.64 10.19 -14.38
N GLU A 118 -4.52 10.91 -13.27
CA GLU A 118 -3.76 12.16 -13.19
C GLU A 118 -2.30 12.00 -13.68
N GLN A 119 -1.67 10.85 -13.40
CA GLN A 119 -0.30 10.57 -13.82
C GLN A 119 -0.20 10.24 -15.32
N ASN A 120 -1.28 9.78 -15.94
CA ASN A 120 -1.34 9.52 -17.38
C ASN A 120 -1.53 10.80 -18.22
N TYR A 121 -1.92 11.92 -17.60
CA TYR A 121 -2.05 13.23 -18.28
C TYR A 121 -0.71 13.97 -18.48
N PHE A 122 0.37 13.52 -17.85
CA PHE A 122 1.70 14.15 -17.93
C PHE A 122 2.69 13.41 -18.85
N ILE A 123 2.20 12.51 -19.71
CA ILE A 123 2.99 11.77 -20.71
C ILE A 123 2.56 12.13 -22.13
#